data_AF-A0A951TCP5-F1
#
_entry.id   AF-A0A951TCP5-F1
#
_cell.length_a   1.000
_cell.length_b   1.000
_cell.length_c   1.000
_cell.angle_alpha   90.00
_cell.angle_beta   90.00
_cell.angle_gamma   90.00
#
_symmetry.space_group_name_H-M   'P 1'
#
loop_
_entity.id
_entity.type
_entity.pdbx_description
1 polymer ?
#
loop_
_entity_poly.entity_id
_entity_poly.type
_entity_poly.pdbx_seq_one_letter_code
_entity_poly.pdbx_strand_id
1 'polypeptide(L)'
;METSEKIHDFLIRNRDLFWHFDKSKLDTLPLDVIVEYILNYGSQDDVKELISIFGIKKVSETFFKNTKGRQRTNYFPEVSNFFTLYFNRNAH
;
A
#
# COMPACT_ATOMS: atom_id res chain seq x y z
N MET A 1 13.12 0.59 15.43
CA MET A 1 12.09 0.98 16.41
C MET A 1 11.22 2.09 15.84
N GLU A 2 11.79 3.18 15.31
CA GLU A 2 11.04 4.31 14.73
C GLU A 2 10.07 3.96 13.57
N THR A 3 10.45 3.08 12.64
CA THR A 3 9.55 2.66 11.54
C THR A 3 8.33 1.88 12.02
N SER A 4 8.47 1.12 13.11
CA SER A 4 7.39 0.28 13.67
C SER A 4 6.33 1.10 14.39
N GLU A 5 6.69 2.25 14.96
CA GLU A 5 5.74 3.17 15.57
C GLU A 5 5.02 3.99 14.48
N LYS A 6 5.76 4.48 13.48
CA LYS A 6 5.17 5.22 12.35
C LYS A 6 4.13 4.42 11.56
N ILE A 7 4.41 3.13 11.31
CA ILE A 7 3.45 2.26 10.63
C ILE A 7 2.21 2.00 11.49
N HIS A 8 2.37 1.80 12.80
CA HIS A 8 1.25 1.59 13.72
C HIS A 8 0.30 2.79 13.68
N ASP A 9 0.82 3.99 13.89
CA ASP A 9 0.03 5.21 13.89
C ASP A 9 -0.65 5.44 12.52
N PHE A 10 0.06 5.17 11.43
CA PHE A 10 -0.47 5.23 10.08
C PHE A 10 -1.66 4.28 9.89
N LEU A 11 -1.55 3.03 10.34
CA LEU A 11 -2.61 2.03 10.23
C LEU A 11 -3.81 2.35 11.13
N ILE A 12 -3.59 2.92 12.32
CA ILE A 12 -4.67 3.35 13.20
C ILE A 12 -5.47 4.51 12.59
N ARG A 13 -4.80 5.50 11.99
CA ARG A 13 -5.50 6.62 11.31
C ARG A 13 -6.28 6.15 10.08
N ASN A 14 -5.72 5.19 9.34
CA ASN A 14 -6.33 4.61 8.14
C ASN A 14 -7.19 3.37 8.40
N ARG A 15 -7.49 3.07 9.67
CA ARG A 15 -8.10 1.78 10.07
C ARG A 15 -9.35 1.44 9.30
N ASP A 16 -10.18 2.43 8.95
CA ASP A 16 -11.47 2.20 8.28
C ASP A 16 -11.32 1.65 6.86
N LEU A 17 -10.22 1.94 6.17
CA LEU A 17 -9.89 1.36 4.86
C LEU A 17 -9.78 -0.16 4.93
N PHE A 18 -9.38 -0.71 6.09
CA PHE A 18 -9.21 -2.15 6.28
C PHE A 18 -10.49 -2.84 6.79
N TRP A 19 -11.68 -2.53 6.24
CA TRP A 19 -12.97 -3.01 6.76
C TRP A 19 -13.10 -4.55 6.83
N HIS A 20 -12.34 -5.28 6.02
CA HIS A 20 -12.35 -6.75 6.03
C HIS A 20 -11.60 -7.38 7.22
N PHE A 21 -10.70 -6.63 7.86
CA PHE A 21 -9.79 -7.15 8.89
C PHE A 21 -10.18 -6.76 10.31
N ASP A 22 -9.79 -7.61 11.26
CA ASP A 22 -9.84 -7.31 12.68
C ASP A 22 -8.92 -6.11 13.01
N LYS A 23 -9.51 -5.02 13.49
CA LYS A 23 -8.80 -3.76 13.77
C LYS A 23 -7.73 -3.89 14.84
N SER A 24 -7.82 -4.90 15.72
CA SER A 24 -6.82 -5.16 16.75
C SER A 24 -5.54 -5.80 16.21
N LYS A 25 -5.54 -6.23 14.94
CA LYS A 25 -4.44 -6.98 14.31
C LYS A 25 -3.85 -6.28 13.10
N LEU A 26 -4.16 -4.99 12.88
CA LEU A 26 -3.70 -4.27 11.69
C LEU A 26 -2.18 -4.27 11.55
N ASP A 27 -1.44 -4.15 12.66
CA ASP A 27 0.03 -4.14 12.66
C ASP A 27 0.66 -5.47 12.23
N THR A 28 -0.14 -6.55 12.22
CA THR A 28 0.31 -7.88 11.79
C THR A 28 0.05 -8.14 10.32
N LEU A 29 -0.62 -7.21 9.62
CA LEU A 29 -0.94 -7.38 8.21
C LEU A 29 0.35 -7.38 7.37
N PRO A 30 0.44 -8.27 6.36
CA PRO A 30 1.58 -8.26 5.46
C PRO A 30 1.58 -6.96 4.64
N LEU A 31 2.78 -6.45 4.33
CA LEU A 31 2.95 -5.23 3.55
C LEU A 31 2.21 -5.27 2.20
N ASP A 32 2.12 -6.45 1.58
CA ASP A 32 1.37 -6.68 0.34
C ASP A 32 -0.10 -6.26 0.46
N VAL A 33 -0.73 -6.51 1.61
CA VAL A 33 -2.12 -6.12 1.88
C VAL A 33 -2.22 -4.63 2.20
N ILE A 34 -1.28 -4.09 2.97
CA ILE A 34 -1.25 -2.66 3.31
C ILE A 34 -1.12 -1.81 2.04
N VAL A 35 -0.17 -2.15 1.17
CA VAL A 35 0.04 -1.43 -0.10
C VAL A 35 -1.22 -1.54 -0.97
N GLU A 36 -1.80 -2.72 -1.11
CA GLU A 36 -3.01 -2.90 -1.91
C GLU A 36 -4.19 -2.03 -1.44
N TYR A 37 -4.47 -2.03 -0.14
CA TYR A 37 -5.59 -1.28 0.43
C TYR A 37 -5.37 0.23 0.35
N ILE A 38 -4.17 0.72 0.65
CA ILE A 38 -3.86 2.15 0.57
C ILE A 38 -3.91 2.64 -0.88
N LEU A 39 -3.38 1.89 -1.84
CA LEU A 39 -3.39 2.31 -3.25
C LEU A 39 -4.81 2.26 -3.86
N ASN A 40 -5.68 1.35 -3.43
CA ASN A 40 -7.05 1.24 -3.93
C ASN A 40 -8.01 2.26 -3.29
N TYR A 41 -7.87 2.51 -1.99
CA TYR A 41 -8.91 3.17 -1.18
C TYR A 41 -8.43 4.39 -0.40
N GLY A 42 -7.11 4.57 -0.25
CA GLY A 42 -6.53 5.70 0.44
C GLY A 42 -6.63 7.00 -0.33
N SER A 43 -6.45 8.11 0.38
CA SER A 43 -6.27 9.42 -0.22
C SER A 43 -4.86 9.58 -0.81
N GLN A 44 -4.66 10.65 -1.57
CA GLN A 44 -3.33 11.00 -2.08
C GLN A 44 -2.30 11.19 -0.95
N ASP A 45 -2.73 11.73 0.19
CA ASP A 45 -1.83 11.96 1.32
C ASP A 45 -1.48 10.66 2.04
N ASP A 46 -2.40 9.68 2.09
CA ASP A 46 -2.10 8.32 2.59
C ASP A 46 -1.07 7.61 1.71
N VAL A 47 -1.15 7.78 0.39
CA VAL A 47 -0.17 7.23 -0.56
C VAL A 47 1.21 7.87 -0.36
N LYS A 48 1.27 9.20 -0.18
CA LYS A 48 2.53 9.89 0.10
C LYS A 48 3.13 9.43 1.43
N GLU A 49 2.32 9.29 2.46
CA GLU A 49 2.79 8.83 3.76
C GLU A 49 3.29 7.39 3.70
N LEU A 50 2.57 6.48 3.01
CA LEU A 50 3.03 5.11 2.75
C LEU A 50 4.41 5.10 2.08
N ILE A 51 4.60 5.91 1.03
CA ILE A 51 5.89 6.04 0.34
C ILE A 51 6.96 6.64 1.26
N SER A 52 6.61 7.58 2.14
CA SER A 52 7.54 8.16 3.11
C SER A 52 7.99 7.15 4.17
N ILE A 53 7.12 6.21 4.58
CA ILE A 53 7.42 5.20 5.60
C ILE A 53 8.31 4.08 5.03
N PHE A 54 7.98 3.56 3.85
CA PHE A 54 8.64 2.38 3.27
C PHE A 54 9.64 2.67 2.17
N GLY A 55 9.61 3.88 1.61
CA GLY A 55 10.36 4.25 0.41
C GLY A 55 9.68 3.79 -0.88
N ILE A 56 9.80 4.61 -1.93
CA ILE A 56 9.13 4.38 -3.21
C ILE A 56 9.54 3.05 -3.87
N LYS A 57 10.80 2.63 -3.71
CA LYS A 57 11.30 1.35 -4.25
C LYS A 57 10.56 0.17 -3.63
N LYS A 58 10.43 0.15 -2.30
CA LYS A 58 9.80 -0.96 -1.59
C LYS A 58 8.31 -1.07 -1.91
N VAL A 59 7.62 0.06 -1.96
CA VAL A 59 6.20 0.11 -2.33
C VAL A 59 6.00 -0.36 -3.78
N SER A 60 6.85 0.09 -4.71
CA SER A 60 6.84 -0.34 -6.11
C SER A 60 7.06 -1.85 -6.26
N GLU A 61 8.07 -2.41 -5.58
CA GLU A 61 8.33 -3.85 -5.58
C GLU A 61 7.14 -4.66 -5.09
N THR A 62 6.52 -4.24 -3.99
CA THR A 62 5.31 -4.88 -3.45
C THR A 62 4.13 -4.77 -4.41
N PHE A 63 3.92 -3.60 -5.02
CA PHE A 63 2.88 -3.41 -6.03
C PHE A 63 3.07 -4.36 -7.22
N PHE A 64 4.27 -4.42 -7.81
CA PHE A 64 4.55 -5.29 -8.95
C PHE A 64 4.55 -6.77 -8.58
N LYS A 65 4.96 -7.14 -7.36
CA LYS A 65 4.77 -8.50 -6.82
C LYS A 65 3.28 -8.86 -6.77
N ASN A 66 2.42 -7.89 -6.46
CA ASN A 66 0.98 -8.13 -6.38
C ASN A 66 0.28 -8.20 -7.74
N THR A 67 0.81 -7.54 -8.77
CA THR A 67 0.12 -7.36 -10.06
C THR A 67 0.75 -8.11 -11.24
N LYS A 68 2.08 -8.18 -11.31
CA LYS A 68 2.79 -8.66 -12.51
C LYS A 68 2.57 -10.16 -12.72
N GLY A 69 2.16 -10.55 -13.93
CA GLY A 69 1.97 -11.94 -14.33
C GLY A 69 0.73 -12.61 -13.74
N ARG A 70 -0.16 -11.86 -13.09
CA ARG A 70 -1.41 -12.40 -12.54
C ARG A 70 -2.60 -12.09 -13.46
N GLN A 71 -3.44 -13.10 -13.70
CA GLN A 71 -4.67 -12.93 -14.47
C GLN A 71 -5.78 -12.19 -13.70
N ARG A 72 -5.75 -12.27 -12.36
CA ARG A 72 -6.65 -11.54 -11.47
C ARG A 72 -5.84 -10.92 -10.34
N THR A 73 -6.14 -9.66 -10.05
CA THR A 73 -5.52 -8.88 -8.98
C THR A 73 -6.62 -8.21 -8.17
N ASN A 74 -6.35 -7.91 -6.90
CA ASN A 74 -7.29 -7.18 -6.06
C ASN A 74 -7.23 -5.65 -6.28
N TYR A 75 -6.39 -5.17 -7.19
CA TYR A 75 -6.35 -3.77 -7.58
C TYR A 75 -7.47 -3.43 -8.55
N PHE A 76 -8.04 -2.23 -8.43
CA PHE A 76 -8.89 -1.70 -9.47
C PHE A 76 -8.10 -1.49 -10.77
N PRO A 77 -8.70 -1.72 -11.96
CA PRO A 77 -7.99 -1.57 -13.23
C PRO A 77 -7.33 -0.19 -13.40
N GLU A 78 -8.01 0.88 -13.01
CA GLU A 78 -7.54 2.25 -13.11
C GLU A 78 -6.37 2.52 -12.16
N VAL A 79 -6.47 2.01 -10.92
CA VAL A 79 -5.41 2.10 -9.90
C VAL A 79 -4.17 1.35 -10.37
N SER A 80 -4.33 0.13 -10.87
CA SER A 80 -3.25 -0.69 -11.40
C SER A 80 -2.54 0.01 -12.57
N ASN A 81 -3.31 0.56 -13.51
CA ASN A 81 -2.76 1.31 -14.63
C ASN A 81 -1.99 2.57 -14.17
N PHE A 82 -2.60 3.38 -13.32
CA PHE A 82 -1.97 4.61 -12.81
C PHE A 82 -0.66 4.32 -12.08
N PHE A 83 -0.66 3.39 -11.12
CA PHE A 83 0.52 3.10 -10.33
C PHE A 83 1.60 2.35 -11.11
N THR A 84 1.23 1.57 -12.13
CA THR A 84 2.21 1.04 -13.09
C THR A 84 2.99 2.16 -13.77
N LEU A 85 2.29 3.18 -14.30
CA LEU A 85 2.94 4.33 -14.95
C LEU A 85 3.76 5.16 -13.94
N TYR A 86 3.19 5.42 -12.77
CA TYR A 86 3.84 6.20 -11.72
C TYR A 86 5.14 5.55 -11.23
N PHE A 87 5.11 4.26 -10.89
CA PHE A 87 6.30 3.57 -10.38
C PHE A 87 7.35 3.34 -11.46
N ASN A 88 6.95 3.05 -12.71
CA ASN A 88 7.90 2.96 -13.81
C ASN A 88 8.67 4.26 -14.09
N ARG A 89 8.12 5.43 -13.71
CA ARG A 89 8.79 6.72 -13.87
C ARG A 89 9.64 7.13 -12.66
N ASN A 90 9.19 6.78 -11.46
CA ASN A 90 9.70 7.36 -10.22
C ASN A 90 10.49 6.39 -9.33
N ALA A 91 10.46 5.08 -9.60
CA ALA A 91 11.05 4.05 -8.72
C ALA A 91 12.34 3.41 -9.31
N HIS A 92 13.34 4.23 -9.66
CA HIS A 92 14.65 3.78 -10.16
C HIS A 92 15.76 3.86 -9.11
#